data_AF-X1UH37-F1
#
_entry.id   AF-X1UH37-F1
#
_cell.length_a   1.000
_cell.length_b   1.000
_cell.length_c   1.000
_cell.angle_alpha   90.00
_cell.angle_beta   90.00
_cell.angle_gamma   90.00
#
_symmetry.space_group_name_H-M   'P 1'
#
loop_
_entity.id
_entity.type
_entity.pdbx_description
1 polymer ?
#
loop_
_entity_poly.entity_id
_entity_poly.type
_entity_poly.pdbx_seq_one_letter_code
_entity_poly.pdbx_strand_id
1 'polypeptide(L)'
;VIEAKSNQPLIDQLRQAARDVDSDDNPYRAIVSVLMLREGWDVRNVVVIVPLRPYTAKAQILPEQTLGRGLRRMSLPASGIDEQVIIIEHEAFKPFWKNELEEEGLEVEWVPVDSVRPNFRPVYVDKSKLEYDVEVPILSPALVTSTAGLETFGLDDIKPRRVSPPQPSLMRDDKIGYTGVEMLTLRVVERQDIERDFPADPVGYISVMCNLIERECHLTGQFHRLARLLLPVA
;
A
#
# COMPACT_ATOMS: atom_id res chain seq x y z
N VAL A 1 29.65 -16.80 13.02
CA VAL A 1 30.37 -16.52 11.75
C VAL A 1 30.37 -17.81 10.95
N ILE A 2 29.52 -17.93 9.93
CA ILE A 2 29.46 -19.12 9.07
C ILE A 2 30.41 -18.86 7.91
N GLU A 3 31.53 -19.60 7.85
CA GLU A 3 32.50 -19.51 6.76
C GLU A 3 31.92 -20.13 5.48
N ALA A 4 31.25 -19.29 4.68
CA ALA A 4 30.64 -19.65 3.41
C ALA A 4 31.68 -19.67 2.27
N LYS A 5 32.57 -20.67 2.26
CA LYS A 5 33.42 -20.95 1.08
C LYS A 5 33.18 -22.29 0.40
N SER A 6 32.30 -23.15 0.92
CA SER A 6 32.12 -24.50 0.35
C SER A 6 30.68 -24.98 0.15
N ASN A 7 29.66 -24.14 0.35
CA ASN A 7 28.27 -24.60 0.29
C ASN A 7 27.42 -23.71 -0.64
N GLN A 8 27.50 -23.98 -1.94
CA GLN A 8 26.69 -23.34 -2.99
C GLN A 8 25.18 -23.24 -2.64
N PRO A 9 24.50 -24.29 -2.11
CA PRO A 9 23.09 -24.18 -1.76
C PRO A 9 22.81 -23.18 -0.62
N LEU A 10 23.74 -23.04 0.33
CA LEU A 10 23.62 -22.04 1.39
C LEU A 10 23.75 -20.62 0.83
N ILE A 11 24.65 -20.42 -0.14
CA ILE A 11 24.83 -19.11 -0.80
C ILE A 11 23.55 -18.72 -1.53
N ASP A 12 22.91 -19.65 -2.23
CA ASP A 12 21.67 -19.36 -2.96
C ASP A 12 20.49 -19.08 -2.01
N GLN A 13 20.41 -19.78 -0.87
CA GLN A 13 19.44 -19.45 0.18
C GLN A 13 19.66 -18.05 0.78
N LEU A 14 20.92 -17.69 1.06
CA LEU A 14 21.26 -16.36 1.59
C LEU A 14 20.99 -15.25 0.57
N ARG A 15 21.19 -15.50 -0.73
CA ARG A 15 20.82 -14.56 -1.80
C ARG A 15 19.33 -14.37 -1.89
N GLN A 16 18.54 -15.45 -1.77
CA GLN A 16 17.09 -15.36 -1.77
C GLN A 16 16.61 -14.56 -0.55
N ALA A 17 17.12 -14.86 0.65
CA ALA A 17 16.81 -14.11 1.87
C ALA A 17 17.19 -12.62 1.76
N ALA A 18 18.30 -12.29 1.08
CA ALA A 18 18.70 -10.90 0.87
C ALA A 18 17.83 -10.15 -0.16
N ARG A 19 17.19 -10.87 -1.11
CA ARG A 19 16.23 -10.30 -2.06
C ARG A 19 14.87 -10.06 -1.42
N ASP A 20 14.43 -10.99 -0.59
CA ASP A 20 13.13 -10.93 0.10
C ASP A 20 13.19 -10.05 1.36
N VAL A 21 14.25 -9.23 1.52
CA VAL A 21 14.48 -8.48 2.77
C VAL A 21 13.40 -7.44 3.03
N ASP A 22 12.81 -6.90 1.96
CA ASP A 22 11.76 -5.88 1.97
C ASP A 22 10.37 -6.48 2.28
N SER A 23 10.24 -7.82 2.40
CA SER A 23 8.99 -8.48 2.78
C SER A 23 8.69 -8.26 4.26
N ASP A 24 7.42 -7.99 4.59
CA ASP A 24 6.94 -7.84 5.98
C ASP A 24 7.20 -9.10 6.83
N ASP A 25 7.24 -10.28 6.19
CA ASP A 25 7.43 -11.58 6.85
C ASP A 25 8.92 -11.95 7.05
N ASN A 26 9.86 -11.08 6.65
CA ASN A 26 11.27 -11.40 6.73
C ASN A 26 11.80 -11.28 8.19
N PRO A 27 12.41 -12.35 8.75
CA PRO A 27 12.96 -12.31 10.11
C PRO A 27 14.29 -11.55 10.23
N TYR A 28 14.97 -11.26 9.12
CA TYR A 28 16.32 -10.68 9.14
C TYR A 28 16.29 -9.15 9.08
N ARG A 29 16.82 -8.49 10.12
CA ARG A 29 16.90 -7.02 10.22
C ARG A 29 18.28 -6.44 9.97
N ALA A 30 19.31 -7.29 9.90
CA ALA A 30 20.69 -6.87 9.72
C ALA A 30 21.37 -7.79 8.72
N ILE A 31 22.08 -7.18 7.76
CA ILE A 31 22.87 -7.89 6.76
C ILE A 31 24.32 -7.48 6.92
N VAL A 32 25.21 -8.47 7.03
CA VAL A 32 26.65 -8.27 7.01
C VAL A 32 27.19 -8.85 5.71
N SER A 33 27.72 -8.00 4.84
CA SER A 33 28.27 -8.42 3.56
C SER A 33 29.69 -7.91 3.36
N VAL A 34 30.55 -8.81 2.88
CA VAL A 34 31.91 -8.49 2.47
C VAL A 34 31.94 -8.47 0.95
N LEU A 35 31.66 -7.30 0.35
CA LEU A 35 31.76 -7.02 -1.09
C LEU A 35 30.83 -7.83 -2.02
N MET A 36 29.92 -8.63 -1.47
CA MET A 36 29.08 -9.57 -2.23
C MET A 36 27.73 -8.99 -2.69
N LEU A 37 27.32 -7.82 -2.20
CA LEU A 37 26.04 -7.17 -2.58
C LEU A 37 26.20 -6.14 -3.71
N ARG A 38 27.25 -6.29 -4.53
CA ARG A 38 27.52 -5.42 -5.69
C ARG A 38 26.61 -5.75 -6.87
N GLU A 39 26.27 -7.03 -7.08
CA GLU A 39 25.43 -7.48 -8.20
C GLU A 39 24.03 -7.90 -7.71
N GLY A 40 22.99 -7.22 -8.20
CA GLY A 40 21.60 -7.70 -8.10
C GLY A 40 20.97 -7.70 -6.72
N TRP A 41 21.57 -7.05 -5.73
CA TRP A 41 20.86 -6.61 -4.52
C TRP A 41 20.11 -5.34 -4.91
N ASP A 42 18.80 -5.24 -4.68
CA ASP A 42 18.01 -4.03 -4.92
C ASP A 42 16.89 -3.96 -3.88
N VAL A 43 17.18 -3.29 -2.78
CA VAL A 43 16.30 -3.21 -1.61
C VAL A 43 16.04 -1.76 -1.28
N ARG A 44 14.83 -1.46 -0.79
CA ARG A 44 14.38 -0.10 -0.48
C ARG A 44 14.57 0.23 1.00
N ASN A 45 14.56 -0.77 1.88
CA ASN A 45 14.56 -0.57 3.33
C ASN A 45 15.97 -0.60 3.95
N VAL A 46 16.88 0.26 3.47
CA VAL A 46 18.24 0.38 4.06
C VAL A 46 18.35 1.69 4.82
N VAL A 47 18.06 1.66 6.12
CA VAL A 47 18.03 2.88 6.94
C VAL A 47 19.37 3.15 7.64
N VAL A 48 20.16 2.11 7.92
CA VAL A 48 21.43 2.22 8.66
C VAL A 48 22.56 1.53 7.89
N ILE A 49 23.64 2.26 7.64
CA ILE A 49 24.84 1.76 6.96
C ILE A 49 26.03 1.87 7.91
N VAL A 50 26.72 0.75 8.13
CA VAL A 50 27.92 0.67 8.97
C VAL A 50 29.09 0.20 8.12
N PRO A 51 29.85 1.11 7.47
CA PRO A 51 31.06 0.73 6.79
C PRO A 51 32.09 0.22 7.80
N LEU A 52 32.47 -1.05 7.67
CA LEU A 52 33.53 -1.63 8.50
C LEU A 52 34.93 -1.46 7.89
N ARG A 53 35.01 -0.91 6.67
CA ARG A 53 36.27 -0.60 5.99
C ARG A 53 36.17 0.75 5.29
N PRO A 54 37.29 1.48 5.22
CA PRO A 54 37.37 2.70 4.44
C PRO A 54 36.96 2.49 2.99
N TYR A 55 36.12 3.38 2.47
CA TYR A 55 35.89 3.57 1.04
C TYR A 55 37.12 4.20 0.39
N THR A 56 38.24 3.48 0.37
CA THR A 56 39.42 3.95 -0.38
C THR A 56 39.11 3.88 -1.88
N ALA A 57 39.45 4.93 -2.64
CA ALA A 57 39.25 5.03 -4.09
C ALA A 57 39.78 3.81 -4.89
N LYS A 58 40.74 3.05 -4.33
CA LYS A 58 41.23 1.79 -4.92
C LYS A 58 40.18 0.67 -4.98
N ALA A 59 39.12 0.72 -4.17
CA ALA A 59 38.13 -0.36 -4.08
C ALA A 59 36.99 -0.28 -5.11
N GLN A 60 36.90 0.80 -5.91
CA GLN A 60 35.88 1.03 -6.96
C GLN A 60 34.44 0.70 -6.53
N ILE A 61 34.11 0.83 -5.24
CA ILE A 61 32.71 0.86 -4.81
C ILE A 61 32.35 2.32 -4.76
N LEU A 62 31.57 2.74 -5.74
CA LEU A 62 30.90 4.04 -5.74
C LEU A 62 30.07 4.13 -4.44
N PRO A 63 30.42 5.01 -3.49
CA PRO A 63 29.63 5.25 -2.27
C PRO A 63 28.16 5.48 -2.60
N GLU A 64 27.89 6.13 -3.71
CA GLU A 64 26.60 6.42 -4.33
C GLU A 64 25.77 5.14 -4.53
N GLN A 65 26.41 4.03 -4.96
CA GLN A 65 25.71 2.76 -5.13
C GLN A 65 25.32 2.12 -3.80
N THR A 66 26.05 2.41 -2.73
CA THR A 66 25.73 1.90 -1.39
C THR A 66 24.68 2.78 -0.73
N LEU A 67 24.83 4.10 -0.85
CA LEU A 67 23.95 5.11 -0.27
C LEU A 67 22.61 5.22 -1.00
N GLY A 68 22.62 5.13 -2.33
CA GLY A 68 21.44 5.19 -3.19
C GLY A 68 20.44 4.05 -2.96
N ARG A 69 20.80 3.05 -2.16
CA ARG A 69 19.87 2.01 -1.67
C ARG A 69 19.08 2.49 -0.46
N GLY A 70 19.73 3.23 0.43
CA GLY A 70 19.07 3.82 1.59
C GLY A 70 18.31 5.10 1.30
N LEU A 71 18.74 5.88 0.30
CA LEU A 71 18.05 7.13 -0.09
C LEU A 71 16.74 6.90 -0.85
N ARG A 72 16.38 5.65 -1.14
CA ARG A 72 15.10 5.34 -1.78
C ARG A 72 13.98 5.51 -0.78
N ARG A 73 13.00 6.34 -1.15
CA ARG A 73 11.83 6.58 -0.31
C ARG A 73 10.99 5.32 -0.17
N MET A 74 10.65 4.98 1.07
CA MET A 74 9.72 3.89 1.38
C MET A 74 8.28 4.40 1.43
N SER A 75 8.10 5.63 1.88
CA SER A 75 6.78 6.25 2.05
C SER A 75 6.44 7.20 0.92
N LEU A 76 5.13 7.34 0.65
CA LEU A 76 4.62 8.26 -0.36
C LEU A 76 5.00 9.73 -0.06
N PRO A 77 5.11 10.58 -1.10
CA PRO A 77 5.49 11.99 -0.98
C PRO A 77 4.69 12.87 -0.02
N ALA A 78 3.56 12.40 0.51
CA ALA A 78 2.66 13.13 1.40
C ALA A 78 2.44 12.45 2.78
N SER A 79 3.26 11.46 3.14
CA SER A 79 3.15 10.75 4.43
C SER A 79 3.49 11.61 5.64
N GLY A 80 4.18 12.74 5.45
CA GLY A 80 4.68 13.59 6.53
C GLY A 80 5.81 12.95 7.35
N ILE A 81 6.35 11.82 6.89
CA ILE A 81 7.47 11.12 7.50
C ILE A 81 8.76 11.65 6.86
N ASP A 82 9.64 12.16 7.72
CA ASP A 82 11.00 12.52 7.34
C ASP A 82 11.86 11.25 7.41
N GLU A 83 12.29 10.72 6.26
CA GLU A 83 13.07 9.51 6.15
C GLU A 83 14.56 9.88 6.09
N GLN A 84 15.35 9.35 7.01
CA GLN A 84 16.77 9.63 7.13
C GLN A 84 17.59 8.35 6.96
N VAL A 85 18.73 8.45 6.29
CA VAL A 85 19.73 7.38 6.22
C VAL A 85 20.85 7.69 7.21
N ILE A 86 21.12 6.76 8.11
CA ILE A 86 22.12 6.93 9.16
C ILE A 86 23.39 6.18 8.75
N ILE A 87 24.52 6.91 8.69
CA ILE A 87 25.84 6.33 8.44
C ILE A 87 26.65 6.39 9.73
N ILE A 88 27.08 5.22 10.22
CA ILE A 88 27.91 5.12 11.43
C ILE A 88 29.35 4.86 11.01
N GLU A 89 30.22 5.86 11.15
CA GLU A 89 31.62 5.76 10.76
C GLU A 89 32.55 6.64 11.64
N HIS A 90 33.83 6.31 11.61
CA HIS A 90 34.96 6.97 12.22
C HIS A 90 35.17 8.38 11.67
N GLU A 91 35.54 9.30 12.57
CA GLU A 91 35.68 10.73 12.28
C GLU A 91 36.69 11.06 11.16
N ALA A 92 37.69 10.21 10.96
CA ALA A 92 38.67 10.35 9.89
C ALA A 92 38.05 10.39 8.47
N PHE A 93 36.83 9.89 8.30
CA PHE A 93 36.13 9.88 7.00
C PHE A 93 35.16 11.05 6.82
N LYS A 94 35.03 11.95 7.80
CA LYS A 94 34.23 13.18 7.63
C LYS A 94 34.61 13.97 6.37
N PRO A 95 35.90 14.20 6.07
CA PRO A 95 36.29 14.97 4.88
C PRO A 95 35.89 14.29 3.57
N PHE A 96 35.91 12.95 3.55
CA PHE A 96 35.51 12.16 2.38
C PHE A 96 34.03 12.37 2.06
N TRP A 97 33.16 12.16 3.07
CA TRP A 97 31.72 12.35 2.91
C TRP A 97 31.34 13.80 2.65
N LYS A 98 32.05 14.75 3.27
CA LYS A 98 31.82 16.17 3.06
C LYS A 98 32.03 16.52 1.58
N ASN A 99 33.14 16.10 0.99
CA ASN A 99 33.43 16.39 -0.41
C ASN A 99 32.40 15.71 -1.35
N GLU A 100 32.14 14.41 -1.16
CA GLU A 100 31.27 13.64 -2.06
C GLU A 100 29.80 14.12 -2.00
N LEU A 101 29.28 14.40 -0.81
CA LEU A 101 27.86 14.76 -0.62
C LEU A 101 27.59 16.26 -0.83
N GLU A 102 28.57 17.14 -0.56
CA GLU A 102 28.44 18.57 -0.90
C GLU A 102 28.43 18.78 -2.42
N GLU A 103 29.18 17.98 -3.19
CA GLU A 103 29.14 18.02 -4.66
C GLU A 103 27.76 17.67 -5.23
N GLU A 104 27.00 16.80 -4.56
CA GLU A 104 25.63 16.42 -4.96
C GLU A 104 24.53 17.30 -4.33
N GLY A 105 24.88 18.25 -3.45
CA GLY A 105 23.93 19.16 -2.81
C GLY A 105 23.06 18.51 -1.73
N LEU A 106 23.53 17.42 -1.11
CA LEU A 106 22.85 16.77 0.02
C LEU A 106 23.22 17.44 1.35
N GLU A 107 22.22 17.71 2.19
CA GLU A 107 22.45 18.22 3.56
C GLU A 107 22.84 17.06 4.49
N VAL A 108 24.00 17.18 5.15
CA VAL A 108 24.53 16.14 6.05
C VAL A 108 24.59 16.66 7.48
N GLU A 109 23.82 16.05 8.37
CA GLU A 109 23.90 16.30 9.81
C GLU A 109 24.96 15.40 10.46
N TRP A 110 25.90 16.01 11.19
CA TRP A 110 26.94 15.29 11.91
C TRP A 110 26.60 15.19 13.40
N VAL A 111 26.24 13.99 13.84
CA VAL A 111 25.89 13.72 15.24
C VAL A 111 27.00 12.91 15.92
N PRO A 112 27.68 13.45 16.95
CA PRO A 112 28.59 12.66 17.78
C PRO A 112 27.89 11.46 18.43
N VAL A 113 28.58 10.33 18.55
CA VAL A 113 28.02 9.11 19.16
C VAL A 113 27.51 9.39 20.58
N ASP A 114 28.23 10.20 21.35
CA ASP A 114 27.86 10.56 22.73
C ASP A 114 26.55 11.37 22.82
N SER A 115 26.15 12.04 21.73
CA SER A 115 24.87 12.76 21.66
C SER A 115 23.71 11.89 21.16
N VAL A 116 23.99 10.69 20.63
CA VAL A 116 22.94 9.74 20.23
C VAL A 116 22.34 9.13 21.50
N ARG A 117 21.25 9.74 21.97
CA ARG A 117 20.40 9.12 23.00
C ARG A 117 19.26 8.39 22.32
N PRO A 118 18.93 7.16 22.73
CA PRO A 118 17.68 6.55 22.29
C PRO A 118 16.55 7.52 22.63
N ASN A 119 15.81 7.99 21.62
CA ASN A 119 14.66 8.87 21.80
C ASN A 119 13.50 8.04 22.36
N PHE A 120 13.65 7.61 23.62
CA PHE A 120 12.59 6.98 24.37
C PHE A 120 11.61 8.09 24.72
N ARG A 121 10.54 8.21 23.93
CA ARG A 121 9.34 8.96 24.32
C ARG A 121 8.37 7.95 24.94
N PRO A 122 8.51 7.61 26.22
CA PRO A 122 7.53 6.74 26.83
C PRO A 122 6.21 7.48 26.88
N VAL A 123 5.21 6.88 26.26
CA VAL A 123 3.82 7.32 26.42
C VAL A 123 3.30 6.64 27.68
N TYR A 124 3.06 7.43 28.71
CA TYR A 124 2.41 6.98 29.93
C TYR A 124 1.02 7.61 30.03
N VAL A 125 0.11 6.91 30.70
CA VAL A 125 -1.17 7.49 31.10
C VAL A 125 -0.90 8.59 32.13
N ASP A 126 -1.31 9.80 31.82
CA ASP A 126 -1.26 10.93 32.74
C ASP A 126 -2.35 10.77 33.81
N LYS A 127 -1.94 10.37 35.02
CA LYS A 127 -2.87 10.12 36.14
C LYS A 127 -3.70 11.35 36.53
N SER A 128 -3.24 12.56 36.19
CA SER A 128 -4.00 13.79 36.47
C SER A 128 -5.18 14.01 35.53
N LYS A 129 -5.21 13.32 34.38
CA LYS A 129 -6.22 13.45 33.32
C LYS A 129 -7.14 12.24 33.21
N LEU A 130 -7.23 11.41 34.26
CA LEU A 130 -8.10 10.23 34.27
C LEU A 130 -9.59 10.59 34.10
N GLU A 131 -10.00 11.80 34.49
CA GLU A 131 -11.37 12.28 34.26
C GLU A 131 -11.72 12.47 32.77
N TYR A 132 -10.70 12.55 31.91
CA TYR A 132 -10.84 12.63 30.45
C TYR A 132 -10.61 11.28 29.77
N ASP A 133 -10.46 10.20 30.55
CA ASP A 133 -10.37 8.85 29.99
C ASP A 133 -11.74 8.47 29.41
N VAL A 134 -11.76 8.07 28.14
CA VAL A 134 -12.98 7.70 27.43
C VAL A 134 -12.90 6.21 27.14
N GLU A 135 -13.75 5.43 27.80
CA GLU A 135 -13.98 4.05 27.40
C GLU A 135 -14.63 4.05 26.02
N VAL A 136 -13.96 3.46 25.02
CA VAL A 136 -14.56 3.24 23.71
C VAL A 136 -15.55 2.09 23.85
N PRO A 137 -16.87 2.31 23.73
CA PRO A 137 -17.83 1.24 23.85
C PRO A 137 -17.68 0.29 22.66
N ILE A 138 -17.68 -1.01 22.92
CA ILE A 138 -17.77 -2.00 21.85
C ILE A 138 -19.18 -1.95 21.30
N LEU A 139 -19.35 -1.34 20.13
CA LEU A 139 -20.64 -1.24 19.46
C LEU A 139 -20.97 -2.57 18.75
N SER A 140 -22.22 -3.01 18.88
CA SER A 140 -22.76 -4.02 17.95
C SER A 140 -22.88 -3.41 16.55
N PRO A 141 -22.72 -4.19 15.47
CA PRO A 141 -22.89 -3.69 14.11
C PRO A 141 -24.25 -3.01 13.96
N ALA A 142 -24.28 -1.76 13.46
CA ALA A 142 -25.53 -1.01 13.26
C ALA A 142 -26.44 -1.67 12.21
N LEU A 143 -25.84 -2.40 11.27
CA LEU A 143 -26.51 -3.18 10.24
C LEU A 143 -25.83 -4.54 10.17
N VAL A 144 -26.63 -5.60 10.24
CA VAL A 144 -26.20 -6.98 10.00
C VAL A 144 -26.96 -7.48 8.80
N THR A 145 -26.24 -7.93 7.78
CA THR A 145 -26.84 -8.58 6.62
C THR A 145 -27.04 -10.06 6.93
N SER A 146 -28.25 -10.57 6.70
CA SER A 146 -28.59 -11.98 6.95
C SER A 146 -29.53 -12.50 5.87
N THR A 147 -29.26 -13.72 5.40
CA THR A 147 -30.09 -14.44 4.43
C THR A 147 -31.22 -15.23 5.09
N ALA A 148 -31.22 -15.38 6.43
CA ALA A 148 -32.10 -16.28 7.17
C ALA A 148 -33.61 -15.94 7.03
N GLY A 149 -33.97 -14.71 6.63
CA GLY A 149 -35.35 -14.30 6.39
C GLY A 149 -35.77 -14.26 4.92
N LEU A 150 -34.84 -14.44 3.98
CA LEU A 150 -35.12 -14.27 2.55
C LEU A 150 -35.99 -15.41 1.98
N GLU A 151 -36.06 -16.54 2.68
CA GLU A 151 -36.86 -17.69 2.23
C GLU A 151 -38.37 -17.44 2.28
N THR A 152 -38.81 -16.68 3.29
CA THR A 152 -40.21 -16.33 3.54
C THR A 152 -40.55 -14.90 3.13
N PHE A 153 -39.56 -14.11 2.69
CA PHE A 153 -39.73 -12.71 2.32
C PHE A 153 -40.51 -12.58 1.02
N GLY A 154 -41.65 -11.88 1.08
CA GLY A 154 -42.54 -11.63 -0.05
C GLY A 154 -42.57 -10.16 -0.47
N LEU A 155 -43.30 -9.87 -1.55
CA LEU A 155 -43.57 -8.51 -2.02
C LEU A 155 -44.34 -7.67 -0.98
N ASP A 156 -45.23 -8.31 -0.22
CA ASP A 156 -46.06 -7.65 0.81
C ASP A 156 -45.24 -7.14 2.01
N ASP A 157 -44.06 -7.73 2.25
CA ASP A 157 -43.15 -7.31 3.31
C ASP A 157 -42.38 -6.02 2.93
N ILE A 158 -42.39 -5.66 1.63
CA ILE A 158 -41.74 -4.45 1.12
C ILE A 158 -42.68 -3.27 1.35
N LYS A 159 -42.34 -2.40 2.32
CA LYS A 159 -43.07 -1.15 2.51
C LYS A 159 -42.99 -0.31 1.22
N PRO A 160 -44.13 -0.01 0.56
CA PRO A 160 -44.12 0.73 -0.68
C PRO A 160 -43.62 2.14 -0.42
N ARG A 161 -42.40 2.41 -0.87
CA ARG A 161 -41.84 3.76 -0.85
C ARG A 161 -42.35 4.48 -2.08
N ARG A 162 -43.15 5.54 -1.89
CA ARG A 162 -43.46 6.49 -2.97
C ARG A 162 -42.17 7.22 -3.34
N VAL A 163 -41.44 6.66 -4.30
CA VAL A 163 -40.34 7.36 -4.96
C VAL A 163 -40.93 8.17 -6.10
N SER A 164 -40.69 9.48 -6.07
CA SER A 164 -40.86 10.28 -7.28
C SER A 164 -39.89 9.75 -8.33
N PRO A 165 -40.29 9.63 -9.61
CA PRO A 165 -39.34 9.33 -10.65
C PRO A 165 -38.19 10.33 -10.58
N PRO A 166 -36.93 9.89 -10.78
CA PRO A 166 -35.79 10.79 -10.78
C PRO A 166 -36.06 11.91 -11.80
N GLN A 167 -35.69 13.14 -11.43
CA GLN A 167 -35.84 14.28 -12.35
C GLN A 167 -35.10 13.95 -13.66
N PRO A 168 -35.62 14.32 -14.84
CA PRO A 168 -34.96 14.04 -16.12
C PRO A 168 -33.51 14.54 -16.19
N SER A 169 -33.17 15.58 -15.43
CA SER A 169 -31.81 16.11 -15.26
C SER A 169 -30.86 15.20 -14.47
N LEU A 170 -31.39 14.29 -13.66
CA LEU A 170 -30.64 13.30 -12.87
C LEU A 170 -30.52 11.95 -13.59
N MET A 171 -31.27 11.75 -14.68
CA MET A 171 -31.02 10.66 -15.61
C MET A 171 -29.65 10.95 -16.25
N ARG A 172 -28.63 10.17 -15.91
CA ARG A 172 -27.35 10.25 -16.60
C ARG A 172 -27.58 9.88 -18.06
N ASP A 173 -26.96 10.62 -18.96
CA ASP A 173 -26.95 10.29 -20.39
C ASP A 173 -26.53 8.83 -20.55
N ASP A 174 -27.22 8.08 -21.40
CA ASP A 174 -26.95 6.66 -21.63
C ASP A 174 -25.60 6.44 -22.33
N LYS A 175 -24.89 7.52 -22.66
CA LYS A 175 -23.58 7.52 -23.31
C LYS A 175 -22.48 7.72 -22.27
N ILE A 176 -21.58 6.75 -22.19
CA ILE A 176 -20.31 6.87 -21.48
C ILE A 176 -19.29 7.41 -22.47
N GLY A 177 -18.79 8.62 -22.24
CA GLY A 177 -17.67 9.17 -23.00
C GLY A 177 -16.39 8.39 -22.69
N TYR A 178 -15.87 7.67 -23.68
CA TYR A 178 -14.56 7.04 -23.66
C TYR A 178 -13.53 7.97 -24.31
N THR A 179 -12.42 8.21 -23.61
CA THR A 179 -11.27 8.95 -24.15
C THR A 179 -10.03 8.09 -24.05
N GLY A 180 -9.54 7.63 -25.20
CA GLY A 180 -8.27 6.92 -25.31
C GLY A 180 -7.12 7.92 -25.33
N VAL A 181 -6.17 7.78 -24.41
CA VAL A 181 -4.96 8.61 -24.33
C VAL A 181 -3.71 7.77 -24.59
N GLU A 182 -2.75 8.32 -25.34
CA GLU A 182 -1.46 7.70 -25.58
C GLU A 182 -0.63 7.70 -24.29
N MET A 183 -0.13 6.55 -23.85
CA MET A 183 0.48 6.39 -22.53
C MET A 183 1.73 7.26 -22.32
N LEU A 184 2.51 7.53 -23.37
CA LEU A 184 3.79 8.24 -23.26
C LEU A 184 3.66 9.76 -23.39
N THR A 185 2.69 10.23 -24.17
CA THR A 185 2.52 11.67 -24.47
C THR A 185 1.28 12.27 -23.82
N LEU A 186 0.40 11.42 -23.28
CA LEU A 186 -0.94 11.74 -22.75
C LEU A 186 -1.85 12.47 -23.75
N ARG A 187 -1.51 12.40 -25.04
CA ARG A 187 -2.35 12.99 -26.10
C ARG A 187 -3.59 12.14 -26.29
N VAL A 188 -4.73 12.80 -26.46
CA VAL A 188 -5.99 12.14 -26.79
C VAL A 188 -5.89 11.61 -28.22
N VAL A 189 -5.92 10.29 -28.35
CA VAL A 189 -5.85 9.58 -29.63
C VAL A 189 -7.25 9.23 -30.12
N GLU A 190 -8.17 8.99 -29.19
CA GLU A 190 -9.51 8.50 -29.51
C GLU A 190 -10.55 9.12 -28.58
N ARG A 191 -11.71 9.48 -29.15
CA ARG A 191 -12.92 9.81 -28.40
C ARG A 191 -14.08 9.04 -29.00
N GLN A 192 -14.79 8.30 -28.16
CA GLN A 192 -15.97 7.56 -28.57
C GLN A 192 -17.04 7.72 -27.49
N ASP A 193 -18.28 7.92 -27.91
CA ASP A 193 -19.42 7.77 -27.01
C ASP A 193 -19.88 6.32 -27.07
N ILE A 194 -19.71 5.61 -25.95
CA ILE A 194 -20.17 4.22 -25.81
C ILE A 194 -21.58 4.28 -25.23
N GLU A 195 -22.58 3.82 -25.99
CA GLU A 195 -23.93 3.62 -25.46
C GLU A 195 -23.90 2.51 -24.41
N ARG A 196 -24.52 2.77 -23.26
CA ARG A 196 -24.75 1.76 -22.23
C ARG A 196 -25.74 0.75 -22.79
N ASP A 197 -25.22 -0.43 -23.11
CA ASP A 197 -26.06 -1.56 -23.48
C ASP A 197 -26.85 -2.00 -22.24
N PHE A 198 -28.09 -1.52 -22.13
CA PHE A 198 -29.05 -2.20 -21.28
C PHE A 198 -29.39 -3.53 -21.96
N PRO A 199 -29.51 -4.64 -21.19
CA PRO A 199 -29.88 -5.91 -21.78
C PRO A 199 -31.18 -5.75 -22.60
N ALA A 200 -31.11 -6.01 -23.90
CA ALA A 200 -32.28 -5.95 -24.77
C ALA A 200 -33.32 -7.02 -24.43
N ASP A 201 -32.88 -8.10 -23.77
CA ASP A 201 -33.71 -9.20 -23.34
C ASP A 201 -34.23 -9.01 -21.89
N PRO A 202 -35.52 -9.31 -21.62
CA PRO A 202 -36.10 -9.19 -20.29
C PRO A 202 -35.38 -9.99 -19.20
N VAL A 203 -34.75 -11.12 -19.56
CA VAL A 203 -34.04 -11.99 -18.60
C VAL A 203 -32.74 -11.33 -18.13
N GLY A 204 -32.01 -10.72 -19.06
CA GLY A 204 -30.81 -9.94 -18.79
C GLY A 204 -31.11 -8.74 -17.89
N TYR A 205 -32.23 -8.05 -18.12
CA TYR A 205 -32.65 -6.94 -17.25
C TYR A 205 -32.88 -7.40 -15.79
N ILE A 206 -33.60 -8.51 -15.59
CA ILE A 206 -33.80 -9.09 -14.25
C ILE A 206 -32.47 -9.47 -13.62
N SER A 207 -31.54 -10.01 -14.41
CA SER A 207 -30.22 -10.39 -13.92
C SER A 207 -29.40 -9.19 -13.44
N VAL A 208 -29.38 -8.10 -14.22
CA VAL A 208 -28.74 -6.85 -13.81
C VAL A 208 -29.36 -6.28 -12.54
N MET A 209 -30.70 -6.30 -12.44
CA MET A 209 -31.41 -5.82 -11.25
C MET A 209 -31.13 -6.67 -10.02
N CYS A 210 -31.11 -8.00 -10.14
CA CYS A 210 -30.73 -8.90 -9.04
C CYS A 210 -29.30 -8.61 -8.58
N ASN A 211 -28.34 -8.54 -9.50
CA ASN A 211 -26.94 -8.26 -9.18
C ASN A 211 -26.75 -6.92 -8.47
N LEU A 212 -27.53 -5.91 -8.87
CA LEU A 212 -27.50 -4.60 -8.22
C LEU A 212 -28.02 -4.69 -6.77
N ILE A 213 -29.12 -5.40 -6.55
CA ILE A 213 -29.66 -5.63 -5.20
C ILE A 213 -28.68 -6.46 -4.34
N GLU A 214 -28.10 -7.53 -4.88
CA GLU A 214 -27.10 -8.35 -4.17
C GLU A 214 -25.89 -7.52 -3.74
N ARG A 215 -25.43 -6.61 -4.61
CA ARG A 215 -24.31 -5.72 -4.34
C ARG A 215 -24.63 -4.69 -3.26
N GLU A 216 -25.75 -3.99 -3.38
CA GLU A 216 -26.16 -2.94 -2.43
C GLU A 216 -26.53 -3.51 -1.06
N CYS A 217 -27.08 -4.73 -1.02
CA CYS A 217 -27.45 -5.41 0.23
C CYS A 217 -26.37 -6.34 0.78
N HIS A 218 -25.24 -6.52 0.08
CA HIS A 218 -24.19 -7.50 0.39
C HIS A 218 -24.73 -8.93 0.59
N LEU A 219 -25.69 -9.34 -0.24
CA LEU A 219 -26.35 -10.66 -0.20
C LEU A 219 -26.01 -11.45 -1.46
N THR A 220 -24.81 -12.05 -1.52
CA THR A 220 -24.36 -12.78 -2.71
C THR A 220 -25.07 -14.12 -2.90
N GLY A 221 -25.32 -14.49 -4.16
CA GLY A 221 -25.84 -15.81 -4.53
C GLY A 221 -27.32 -16.05 -4.22
N GLN A 222 -28.09 -14.98 -4.05
CA GLN A 222 -29.52 -15.00 -3.75
C GLN A 222 -30.40 -14.77 -4.98
N PHE A 223 -29.83 -14.82 -6.18
CA PHE A 223 -30.50 -14.65 -7.46
C PHE A 223 -31.84 -15.40 -7.56
N HIS A 224 -31.87 -16.67 -7.17
CA HIS A 224 -33.07 -17.52 -7.25
C HIS A 224 -34.24 -17.04 -6.36
N ARG A 225 -33.95 -16.28 -5.29
CA ARG A 225 -34.95 -15.66 -4.40
C ARG A 225 -35.31 -14.27 -4.89
N LEU A 226 -34.31 -13.44 -5.22
CA LEU A 226 -34.51 -12.06 -5.65
C LEU A 226 -35.21 -11.96 -7.02
N ALA A 227 -34.87 -12.83 -7.97
CA ALA A 227 -35.49 -12.85 -9.29
C ALA A 227 -36.99 -13.11 -9.23
N ARG A 228 -37.46 -13.89 -8.23
CA ARG A 228 -38.88 -14.15 -8.00
C ARG A 228 -39.66 -12.91 -7.53
N LEU A 229 -39.01 -11.98 -6.85
CA LEU A 229 -39.61 -10.72 -6.41
C LEU A 229 -39.70 -9.70 -7.54
N LEU A 230 -38.82 -9.80 -8.53
CA LEU A 230 -38.75 -8.88 -9.68
C LEU A 230 -39.60 -9.34 -10.87
N LEU A 231 -39.92 -10.63 -10.94
CA LEU A 231 -40.84 -11.17 -11.92
C LEU A 231 -42.28 -10.93 -11.44
N PRO A 232 -43.13 -10.22 -12.20
CA PRO A 232 -44.55 -10.17 -11.89
C PRO A 232 -45.11 -11.59 -12.00
N VAL A 233 -45.58 -12.13 -10.89
CA VAL A 233 -46.37 -13.36 -10.87
C VAL A 233 -47.68 -13.04 -11.59
N ALA A 234 -47.96 -13.74 -12.69
CA ALA A 234 -49.27 -13.76 -13.32
C ALA A 234 -50.28 -14.53 -12.46
#